data_AF-A0A3M2DZN3-F1
#
_entry.id   AF-A0A3M2DZN3-F1
#
_cell.length_a   1.000
_cell.length_b   1.000
_cell.length_c   1.000
_cell.angle_alpha   90.00
_cell.angle_beta   90.00
_cell.angle_gamma   90.00
#
_symmetry.space_group_name_H-M   'P 1'
#
loop_
_entity.id
_entity.type
_entity.pdbx_description
1 polymer ?
#
loop_
_entity_poly.entity_id
_entity_poly.type
_entity_poly.pdbx_seq_one_letter_code
_entity_poly.pdbx_strand_id
1 'polypeptide(L)'
;MVSVTARKIRNHASSRSGDRSGVALGRVYTGYLISYPVIGRGMVIFRDPHGHRMITTPVKRVLGEPTGTQIYVETENSVYRLEIHGEPLFPMTSPHGDSNEAAG
;
A
#
# COMPACT_ATOMS: atom_id res chain seq x y z
N MET A 1 0.90 -3.03 13.83
CA MET A 1 0.05 -2.55 12.72
C MET A 1 0.38 -1.09 12.47
N VAL A 2 0.39 -0.62 11.23
CA VAL A 2 0.68 0.79 10.91
C VAL A 2 -0.58 1.45 10.38
N SER A 3 -0.83 2.71 10.76
CA SER A 3 -1.95 3.46 10.20
C SER A 3 -1.67 3.76 8.72
N VAL A 4 -2.68 3.61 7.88
CA VAL A 4 -2.58 3.86 6.45
C VAL A 4 -3.79 4.60 5.92
N THR A 5 -3.55 5.38 4.87
CA THR A 5 -4.59 5.96 4.03
C THR A 5 -4.47 5.35 2.63
N ALA A 6 -5.49 4.65 2.17
CA ALA A 6 -5.55 4.03 0.86
C ALA A 6 -6.46 4.81 -0.08
N ARG A 7 -5.96 5.22 -1.24
CA ARG A 7 -6.76 5.86 -2.30
C ARG A 7 -6.72 5.01 -3.55
N LYS A 8 -7.89 4.63 -4.08
CA LYS A 8 -7.96 3.98 -5.40
C LYS A 8 -7.69 5.01 -6.49
N ILE A 9 -6.60 4.86 -7.23
CA ILE A 9 -6.17 5.82 -8.26
C ILE A 9 -6.40 5.32 -9.69
N ARG A 10 -6.64 4.02 -9.88
CA ARG A 10 -6.93 3.43 -11.19
C ARG A 10 -7.85 2.23 -11.04
N ASN A 11 -8.75 2.04 -12.01
CA ASN A 11 -9.56 0.84 -12.16
C ASN A 11 -9.07 0.06 -13.38
N HIS A 12 -8.88 -1.26 -13.23
CA HIS A 12 -8.53 -2.18 -14.30
C HIS A 12 -9.67 -3.07 -14.75
N ALA A 13 -10.81 -3.04 -14.04
CA ALA A 13 -11.99 -3.77 -14.46
C ALA A 13 -12.44 -3.25 -15.84
N SER A 14 -12.16 -4.04 -16.88
CA SER A 14 -12.63 -3.86 -18.24
C SER A 14 -14.13 -4.04 -18.26
N SER A 15 -14.88 -2.93 -18.16
CA SER A 15 -16.23 -2.63 -18.65
C SER A 15 -17.25 -3.77 -18.93
N ARG A 16 -17.21 -4.91 -18.24
CA ARG A 16 -18.08 -6.08 -18.51
C ARG A 16 -18.79 -6.64 -17.30
N SER A 17 -18.47 -6.17 -16.11
CA SER A 17 -19.32 -6.34 -14.94
C SER A 17 -19.78 -4.95 -14.50
N GLY A 18 -21.10 -4.72 -14.53
CA GLY A 18 -21.75 -3.54 -13.99
C GLY A 18 -21.64 -3.50 -12.47
N ASP A 19 -20.41 -3.46 -11.97
CA ASP A 19 -20.10 -3.67 -10.57
C ASP A 19 -19.80 -2.34 -9.90
N ARG A 20 -20.28 -2.21 -8.67
CA ARG A 20 -20.26 -1.02 -7.81
C ARG A 20 -18.84 -0.52 -7.46
N SER A 21 -17.81 -1.09 -8.08
CA SER A 21 -16.38 -0.80 -7.95
C SER A 21 -15.92 0.44 -8.71
N GLY A 22 -16.72 0.93 -9.66
CA GLY A 22 -16.48 2.18 -10.40
C GLY A 22 -16.67 3.45 -9.56
N VAL A 23 -17.56 3.40 -8.55
CA VAL A 23 -17.89 4.53 -7.65
C VAL A 23 -16.76 4.83 -6.64
N ALA A 24 -15.72 3.99 -6.59
CA ALA A 24 -14.66 4.08 -5.59
C ALA A 24 -13.38 4.80 -6.08
N LEU A 25 -13.29 5.20 -7.35
CA LEU A 25 -12.13 5.93 -7.87
C LEU A 25 -12.01 7.28 -7.15
N GLY A 26 -10.83 7.58 -6.61
CA GLY A 26 -10.60 8.77 -5.78
C GLY A 26 -11.06 8.65 -4.33
N ARG A 27 -11.86 7.63 -3.96
CA ARG A 27 -12.28 7.42 -2.58
C ARG A 27 -11.07 7.07 -1.71
N VAL A 28 -11.01 7.76 -0.58
CA VAL A 28 -9.99 7.57 0.45
C VAL A 28 -10.54 6.64 1.52
N TYR A 29 -9.74 5.65 1.92
CA TYR A 29 -10.02 4.70 2.98
C TYR A 29 -8.92 4.83 4.03
N THR A 30 -9.28 5.26 5.23
CA THR A 30 -8.39 5.22 6.39
C THR A 30 -8.45 3.83 7.01
N GLY A 31 -7.32 3.35 7.53
CA GLY A 31 -7.27 2.04 8.14
C GLY A 31 -5.92 1.69 8.75
N TYR A 32 -5.76 0.41 9.06
CA TYR A 32 -4.52 -0.17 9.56
C TYR A 32 -4.05 -1.30 8.66
N LEU A 33 -2.74 -1.33 8.43
CA LEU A 33 -2.05 -2.38 7.72
C LEU A 33 -1.52 -3.41 8.72
N ILE A 34 -1.90 -4.68 8.56
CA ILE A 34 -1.34 -5.79 9.34
C ILE A 34 0.04 -6.19 8.82
N SER A 35 0.20 -6.21 7.50
CA SER A 35 1.45 -6.59 6.84
C SER A 35 1.68 -5.74 5.60
N TYR A 36 2.93 -5.44 5.30
CA TYR A 36 3.30 -4.79 4.05
C TYR A 36 2.79 -5.58 2.84
N PRO A 37 2.39 -4.91 1.74
CA PRO A 37 1.95 -5.59 0.53
C PRO A 37 3.10 -6.41 -0.04
N VAL A 38 2.84 -7.69 -0.33
CA VAL A 38 3.81 -8.62 -0.92
C VAL A 38 3.20 -9.18 -2.19
N ILE A 39 3.96 -9.19 -3.29
CA ILE A 39 3.53 -9.75 -4.58
C ILE A 39 3.08 -11.21 -4.39
N GLY A 40 1.93 -11.56 -4.98
CA GLY A 40 1.33 -12.89 -4.88
C GLY A 40 0.58 -13.14 -3.56
N ARG A 41 0.66 -12.23 -2.58
CA ARG A 41 -0.11 -12.32 -1.33
C ARG A 41 -1.28 -11.34 -1.34
N GLY A 42 -2.27 -11.60 -0.50
CA GLY A 42 -3.36 -10.67 -0.24
C GLY A 42 -2.87 -9.46 0.56
N MET A 43 -3.12 -8.25 0.07
CA MET A 43 -3.04 -7.03 0.87
C MET A 43 -4.21 -7.00 1.85
N VAL A 44 -3.94 -6.73 3.13
CA VAL A 44 -4.96 -6.71 4.19
C VAL A 44 -5.10 -5.33 4.81
N ILE A 45 -6.27 -4.69 4.67
CA ILE A 45 -6.57 -3.38 5.28
C ILE A 45 -7.75 -3.51 6.24
N PHE A 46 -7.60 -2.99 7.46
CA PHE A 46 -8.68 -2.86 8.45
C PHE A 46 -9.19 -1.43 8.47
N ARG A 47 -10.50 -1.21 8.36
CA ARG A 47 -11.07 0.16 8.33
C ARG A 47 -11.28 0.81 9.70
N ASP A 48 -11.20 0.03 10.77
CA ASP A 48 -11.33 0.49 12.15
C ASP A 48 -10.30 -0.22 13.05
N PRO A 49 -10.00 0.32 14.25
CA PRO A 49 -8.97 -0.21 15.14
C PRO A 49 -9.27 -1.61 15.71
N HIS A 50 -10.54 -2.01 15.73
CA HIS A 50 -10.99 -3.30 16.31
C HIS A 50 -11.08 -4.41 15.26
N GLY A 51 -10.84 -4.07 14.00
CA GLY A 51 -10.74 -5.00 12.89
C GLY A 51 -12.09 -5.44 12.32
N HIS A 52 -13.18 -4.70 12.53
CA HIS A 52 -14.52 -5.14 12.11
C HIS A 52 -14.67 -5.24 10.59
N ARG A 53 -13.79 -4.61 9.80
CA ARG A 53 -13.78 -4.79 8.34
C ARG A 53 -12.39 -5.02 7.78
N MET A 54 -12.13 -6.26 7.40
CA MET A 54 -10.96 -6.69 6.65
C MET A 54 -11.22 -6.62 5.14
N ILE A 55 -10.27 -6.06 4.38
CA ILE A 55 -10.26 -6.15 2.91
C ILE A 55 -9.01 -6.92 2.52
N THR A 56 -9.19 -8.07 1.88
CA THR A 56 -8.11 -8.85 1.27
C THR A 56 -8.16 -8.71 -0.24
N THR A 57 -7.04 -8.38 -0.87
CA THR A 57 -6.96 -8.34 -2.34
C THR A 57 -5.58 -8.80 -2.80
N PRO A 58 -5.48 -9.79 -3.72
CA PRO A 58 -4.20 -10.23 -4.25
C PRO A 58 -3.39 -9.08 -4.87
N VAL A 59 -2.11 -9.01 -4.51
CA VAL A 59 -1.16 -8.01 -5.03
C VAL A 59 -0.43 -8.57 -6.25
N LYS A 60 -0.46 -7.83 -7.35
CA LYS A 60 0.29 -8.13 -8.57
C LYS A 60 1.65 -7.44 -8.60
N ARG A 61 1.70 -6.19 -8.17
CA ARG A 61 2.92 -5.38 -8.20
C ARG A 61 2.88 -4.37 -7.08
N VAL A 62 4.04 -4.12 -6.48
CA VAL A 62 4.26 -3.04 -5.53
C VAL A 62 5.25 -2.09 -6.19
N LEU A 63 4.87 -0.83 -6.33
CA LEU A 63 5.70 0.25 -6.83
C LEU A 63 5.84 1.26 -5.69
N GLY A 64 7.05 1.61 -5.28
CA GLY A 64 7.25 2.57 -4.19
C GLY A 64 8.64 3.15 -4.25
N GLU A 65 8.81 4.33 -3.70
CA GLU A 65 10.15 4.86 -3.47
C GLU A 65 10.77 4.14 -2.26
N PRO A 66 12.05 3.76 -2.32
CA PRO A 66 12.72 3.01 -1.23
C PRO A 66 12.67 3.70 0.14
N THR A 67 12.43 5.01 0.17
CA THR A 67 12.49 5.87 1.35
C THR A 67 11.18 6.61 1.63
N GLY A 68 10.12 6.37 0.84
CA GLY A 68 8.89 7.14 0.90
C GLY A 68 7.84 6.57 1.86
N THR A 69 7.01 7.45 2.44
CA THR A 69 5.78 7.07 3.18
C THR A 69 4.65 6.64 2.23
N GLN A 70 4.91 6.58 0.92
CA GLN A 70 3.93 6.29 -0.11
C GLN A 70 4.31 5.04 -0.90
N ILE A 71 3.36 4.10 -0.99
CA ILE A 71 3.48 2.91 -1.82
C ILE A 71 2.27 2.77 -2.73
N TYR A 72 2.52 2.39 -3.98
CA TYR A 72 1.51 2.10 -4.97
C TYR A 72 1.37 0.58 -5.10
N VAL A 73 0.15 0.10 -4.91
CA VAL A 73 -0.17 -1.33 -4.92
C VAL A 73 -1.10 -1.60 -6.08
N GLU A 74 -0.62 -2.40 -7.02
CA GLU A 74 -1.42 -2.92 -8.12
C GLU A 74 -1.99 -4.27 -7.72
N THR A 75 -3.31 -4.38 -7.86
CA THR A 75 -4.08 -5.61 -7.65
C THR A 75 -4.61 -6.10 -8.99
N GLU A 76 -5.33 -7.22 -9.00
CA GLU A 76 -6.02 -7.72 -10.20
C GLU A 76 -6.86 -6.65 -10.90
N ASN A 77 -7.60 -5.86 -10.10
CA ASN A 77 -8.67 -5.03 -10.61
C ASN A 77 -8.43 -3.53 -10.43
N SER A 78 -7.38 -3.11 -9.73
CA SER A 78 -7.22 -1.72 -9.31
C SER A 78 -5.79 -1.39 -8.91
N VAL A 79 -5.45 -0.10 -9.00
CA VAL A 79 -4.23 0.44 -8.39
C VAL A 79 -4.62 1.35 -7.23
N TYR A 80 -3.97 1.14 -6.09
CA TYR A 80 -4.11 1.92 -4.88
C TYR A 80 -2.83 2.69 -4.60
N ARG A 81 -2.96 3.93 -4.13
CA ARG A 81 -1.89 4.66 -3.44
C ARG A 81 -2.14 4.52 -1.94
N LEU A 82 -1.21 3.91 -1.23
CA LEU A 82 -1.19 3.82 0.23
C LEU A 82 -0.22 4.87 0.76
N GLU A 83 -0.65 5.59 1.79
CA GLU A 83 0.16 6.53 2.55
C GLU A 83 0.25 6.01 3.98
N ILE A 84 1.47 5.86 4.47
CA ILE A 84 1.80 5.21 5.73
C ILE A 84 2.03 6.28 6.78
N HIS A 85 1.23 6.23 7.85
CA HIS A 85 1.25 7.16 8.97
C HIS A 85 1.84 6.45 10.18
N GLY A 86 3.16 6.50 10.30
CA GLY A 86 3.92 5.89 11.39
C GLY A 86 5.27 5.35 10.94
N GLU A 87 6.07 4.91 11.91
CA GLU A 87 7.36 4.28 11.63
C GLU A 87 7.17 2.98 10.82
N PRO A 88 7.83 2.84 9.66
CA PRO A 88 7.75 1.62 8.88
C PRO A 88 8.29 0.42 9.67
N LEU A 89 7.56 -0.70 9.65
CA LEU A 89 7.86 -1.90 10.47
C LEU A 89 9.14 -2.64 10.08
N PHE A 90 9.90 -2.15 9.09
CA PHE A 90 11.20 -2.67 8.72
C PHE A 90 12.18 -1.51 8.66
N PRO A 91 13.45 -1.69 9.10
CA PRO A 91 14.49 -0.72 8.79
C PRO A 91 14.58 -0.66 7.27
N MET A 92 14.11 0.45 6.70
CA MET A 92 14.37 0.80 5.32
C MET A 92 15.89 0.91 5.23
N THR A 93 16.56 -0.04 4.58
CA THR A 93 17.97 0.13 4.25
C THR A 93 18.06 1.36 3.34
N SER A 94 18.36 2.51 3.94
CA SER A 94 18.69 3.73 3.23
C SER A 94 19.81 3.40 2.24
N PRO A 95 19.64 3.58 0.93
CA PRO A 95 20.77 3.54 0.03
C PRO A 95 21.49 4.88 0.17
N HIS A 96 22.29 5.06 1.21
CA HIS A 96 23.53 5.86 1.27
C HIS A 96 23.95 6.06 2.73
N GLY A 97 25.15 5.60 3.06
CA GLY A 97 25.71 5.76 4.40
C GLY A 97 27.15 5.29 4.59
N ASP A 98 27.91 4.91 3.56
CA ASP A 98 29.37 4.80 3.68
C ASP A 98 30.00 6.13 3.24
N SER A 99 29.99 7.09 4.17
CA SER A 99 30.89 8.24 4.09
C SER A 99 32.19 7.88 4.80
N ASN A 100 33.24 7.66 4.00
CA ASN A 100 34.61 8.11 4.22
C ASN A 100 35.17 8.14 5.66
N GLU A 101 36.01 7.16 6.01
CA GLU A 101 37.19 7.38 6.86
C GLU A 101 38.37 6.55 6.30
N ALA A 102 39.14 7.15 5.40
CA ALA A 102 40.56 6.82 5.24
C ALA A 102 41.33 8.10 5.58
N ALA A 103 41.61 8.27 6.87
CA ALA A 103 42.62 9.18 7.35
C ALA A 103 43.98 8.81 6.72
N GLY A 104 44.72 9.84 6.33
CA GLY A 104 46.10 9.72 5.86
C GLY A 104 47.11 9.44 6.96
#